data_AF-D9UK68-F1
#
_entry.id   AF-D9UK68-F1
#
_cell.length_a   1.000
_cell.length_b   1.000
_cell.length_c   1.000
_cell.angle_alpha   90.00
_cell.angle_beta   90.00
_cell.angle_gamma   90.00
#
_symmetry.space_group_name_H-M   'P 1'
#
loop_
_entity.id
_entity.type
_entity.pdbx_description
1 polymer ?
#
loop_
_entity_poly.entity_id
_entity_poly.type
_entity_poly.pdbx_seq_one_letter_code
_entity_poly.pdbx_strand_id
1 'polypeptide(L)'
;MAGRVRIRFDQRGLDAVMRLPAVRAALHNEAERIAGQARNLARAEIDDGFADEIRVKDETRPSGRPVAKVEATREDAAAHEWGSSNTERRRVLGRAGAVRPASIFRERGGER
;
A
#
# COMPACT_ATOMS: atom_id res chain seq x y z
N MET A 1 24.93 36.19 -11.66
CA MET A 1 23.70 35.37 -11.72
C MET A 1 23.31 34.99 -10.30
N ALA A 2 22.14 35.40 -9.81
CA ALA A 2 21.68 35.02 -8.47
C ALA A 2 21.27 33.55 -8.46
N GLY A 3 21.90 32.74 -7.59
CA GLY A 3 21.55 31.34 -7.44
C GLY A 3 20.12 31.19 -6.93
N ARG A 4 19.31 30.35 -7.58
CA ARG A 4 17.94 30.01 -7.13
C ARG A 4 18.00 29.53 -5.68
N VAL A 5 17.29 30.22 -4.78
CA VAL A 5 17.09 29.77 -3.39
C VAL A 5 16.42 28.39 -3.43
N ARG A 6 17.04 27.40 -2.79
CA ARG A 6 16.48 26.05 -2.66
C ARG A 6 16.00 25.84 -1.24
N ILE A 7 14.69 25.78 -1.05
CA ILE A 7 14.09 25.36 0.22
C ILE A 7 14.34 23.86 0.36
N ARG A 8 15.05 23.45 1.42
CA ARG A 8 15.19 22.06 1.82
C ARG A 8 14.28 21.81 3.03
N PHE A 9 13.38 20.86 2.90
CA PHE A 9 12.59 20.40 4.04
C PHE A 9 13.50 19.68 5.03
N ASP A 10 13.43 20.06 6.31
CA ASP A 10 14.10 19.32 7.37
C ASP A 10 13.32 18.02 7.63
N GLN A 11 13.98 16.89 7.39
CA GLN A 11 13.40 15.56 7.60
C GLN A 11 12.89 15.39 9.04
N ARG A 12 13.54 16.02 10.02
CA ARG A 12 13.11 15.97 11.44
C ARG A 12 11.74 16.60 11.63
N GLY A 13 11.48 17.70 10.95
CA GLY A 13 10.17 18.37 10.97
C GLY A 13 9.09 17.53 10.29
N LEU A 14 9.43 16.89 9.16
CA LEU A 14 8.51 15.98 8.47
C LEU A 14 8.14 14.78 9.34
N ASP A 15 9.12 14.15 9.99
CA ASP A 15 8.88 13.00 10.85
C ASP A 15 8.03 13.39 12.08
N ALA A 16 8.23 14.58 12.64
CA ALA A 16 7.42 15.10 13.73
C ALA A 16 5.95 15.30 13.30
N VAL A 17 5.72 15.88 12.12
CA VAL A 17 4.37 16.03 11.55
C VAL A 17 3.71 14.68 11.29
N MET A 18 4.45 13.72 10.73
CA MET A 18 3.92 12.38 10.44
C MET A 18 3.49 11.64 11.71
N ARG A 19 4.11 11.91 12.86
CA ARG A 19 3.77 11.29 14.14
C ARG A 19 2.52 11.87 14.80
N LEU A 20 1.99 12.99 14.30
CA LEU A 20 0.79 13.62 14.87
C LEU A 20 -0.40 12.64 14.85
N PRO A 21 -1.23 12.61 15.90
CA PRO A 21 -2.38 11.70 15.98
C PRO A 21 -3.33 11.84 14.78
N ALA A 22 -3.58 13.06 14.32
CA ALA A 22 -4.45 13.32 13.16
C ALA A 22 -3.90 12.70 11.87
N VAL A 23 -2.58 12.75 11.66
CA VAL A 23 -1.95 12.14 10.47
C VAL A 23 -2.01 10.62 10.55
N ARG A 24 -1.74 10.04 11.74
CA ARG A 24 -1.88 8.60 11.98
C ARG A 24 -3.29 8.12 11.72
N ALA A 25 -4.30 8.83 12.24
CA ALA A 25 -5.70 8.53 11.99
C ALA A 25 -6.06 8.62 10.50
N ALA A 26 -5.56 9.64 9.78
CA ALA A 26 -5.78 9.77 8.35
C ALA A 26 -5.17 8.59 7.55
N LEU A 27 -3.95 8.16 7.91
CA LEU A 27 -3.32 6.99 7.29
C LEU A 27 -4.12 5.71 7.56
N HIS A 28 -4.58 5.52 8.80
CA HIS A 28 -5.38 4.38 9.20
C HIS A 28 -6.72 4.34 8.45
N ASN A 29 -7.44 5.46 8.40
CA ASN A 29 -8.73 5.56 7.69
C ASN A 29 -8.59 5.24 6.19
N GLU A 30 -7.51 5.71 5.57
CA GLU A 30 -7.23 5.39 4.17
C GLU A 30 -6.90 3.90 3.99
N ALA A 31 -6.14 3.30 4.92
CA ALA A 31 -5.90 1.86 4.91
C ALA A 31 -7.19 1.05 5.10
N GLU A 32 -8.11 1.47 5.97
CA GLU A 32 -9.42 0.83 6.15
C GLU A 32 -10.29 0.94 4.89
N ARG A 33 -10.26 2.07 4.19
CA ARG A 33 -10.93 2.23 2.90
C ARG A 33 -10.40 1.21 1.88
N ILE A 34 -9.08 1.04 1.80
CA ILE A 34 -8.43 0.06 0.92
C ILE A 34 -8.77 -1.37 1.38
N ALA A 35 -8.75 -1.65 2.68
CA ALA A 35 -9.09 -2.95 3.23
C ALA A 35 -10.54 -3.34 2.90
N GLY A 36 -11.49 -2.40 2.98
CA GLY A 36 -12.87 -2.63 2.55
C GLY A 36 -12.99 -3.02 1.07
N GLN A 37 -12.23 -2.35 0.19
CA GLN A 37 -12.16 -2.71 -1.23
C GLN A 37 -11.54 -4.10 -1.44
N ALA A 38 -10.46 -4.40 -0.72
CA ALA A 38 -9.79 -5.69 -0.78
C ALA A 38 -10.70 -6.83 -0.31
N ARG A 39 -11.45 -6.63 0.78
CA ARG A 39 -12.45 -7.59 1.28
C ARG A 39 -13.52 -7.87 0.23
N ASN A 40 -14.06 -6.83 -0.42
CA ASN A 40 -15.06 -7.02 -1.47
C ASN A 40 -14.54 -7.82 -2.66
N LEU A 41 -13.30 -7.54 -3.10
CA LEU A 41 -12.64 -8.33 -4.15
C LEU A 41 -12.38 -9.77 -3.72
N ALA A 42 -11.91 -9.99 -2.49
CA ALA A 42 -11.66 -11.32 -1.95
C ALA A 42 -12.93 -12.18 -1.90
N ARG A 43 -14.06 -11.62 -1.45
CA ARG A 43 -15.34 -12.33 -1.44
C ARG A 43 -15.79 -12.73 -2.84
N ALA A 44 -15.57 -11.86 -3.82
CA ALA A 44 -15.99 -12.11 -5.21
C ALA A 44 -15.08 -13.11 -5.94
N GLU A 45 -13.78 -13.14 -5.64
CA GLU A 45 -12.78 -13.85 -6.45
C GLU A 45 -12.15 -15.08 -5.75
N ILE A 46 -12.26 -15.17 -4.42
CA ILE A 46 -11.66 -16.23 -3.59
C ILE A 46 -12.74 -16.90 -2.73
N ASP A 47 -13.00 -16.37 -1.53
CA ASP A 47 -14.01 -16.82 -0.59
C ASP A 47 -14.15 -15.83 0.59
N ASP A 48 -15.20 -15.97 1.40
CA ASP A 48 -15.45 -15.12 2.57
C ASP A 48 -14.37 -15.28 3.66
N GLY A 49 -13.82 -16.48 3.84
CA GLY A 49 -12.77 -16.73 4.82
C GLY A 49 -11.46 -15.99 4.50
N PHE A 50 -11.14 -15.80 3.22
CA PHE A 50 -10.04 -14.95 2.80
C PHE A 50 -10.30 -13.48 3.15
N ALA A 51 -11.52 -13.01 2.92
CA ALA A 51 -11.90 -11.63 3.21
C ALA A 51 -11.79 -11.31 4.71
N ASP A 52 -12.17 -12.23 5.58
CA ASP A 52 -12.12 -12.06 7.04
C ASP A 52 -10.68 -12.01 7.59
N GLU A 53 -9.73 -12.57 6.85
CA GLU A 53 -8.29 -12.53 7.16
C GLU A 53 -7.61 -11.23 6.69
N ILE A 54 -8.34 -10.28 6.09
CA ILE A 54 -7.80 -8.97 5.68
C ILE A 54 -7.94 -7.94 6.81
N ARG A 55 -6.80 -7.41 7.27
CA ARG A 55 -6.71 -6.52 8.42
C ARG A 55 -5.84 -5.29 8.12
N VAL A 56 -6.09 -4.22 8.86
CA VAL A 56 -5.20 -3.05 8.91
C VAL A 56 -4.27 -3.18 10.11
N LYS A 57 -2.99 -2.88 9.89
CA LYS A 57 -1.96 -2.88 10.91
C LYS A 57 -1.20 -1.56 10.90
N ASP A 58 -1.27 -0.84 12.01
CA ASP A 58 -0.47 0.35 12.23
C ASP A 58 0.94 -0.03 12.68
N GLU A 59 1.94 0.58 12.07
CA GLU A 59 3.35 0.32 12.35
C GLU A 59 4.14 1.61 12.33
N THR A 60 5.26 1.65 13.04
CA THR A 60 6.29 2.66 12.84
C THR A 60 7.52 1.98 12.24
N ARG A 61 7.92 2.37 11.03
CA ARG A 61 9.11 1.82 10.38
C ARG A 61 10.37 2.11 11.20
N PRO A 62 11.48 1.35 11.04
CA PRO A 62 12.74 1.63 11.73
C PRO A 62 13.28 3.05 11.53
N SER A 63 12.95 3.69 10.40
CA SER A 63 13.28 5.10 10.13
C SER A 63 12.42 6.11 10.91
N GLY A 64 11.52 5.65 11.79
CA GLY A 64 10.67 6.50 12.64
C GLY A 64 9.38 7.02 11.97
N ARG A 65 9.09 6.61 10.73
CA ARG A 65 7.90 7.01 9.97
C ARG A 65 6.72 6.09 10.28
N PRO A 66 5.58 6.62 10.76
CA PRO A 66 4.36 5.85 10.92
C PRO A 66 3.72 5.50 9.58
N VAL A 67 3.15 4.30 9.49
CA VAL A 67 2.44 3.77 8.34
C VAL A 67 1.25 2.94 8.83
N ALA A 68 0.20 2.89 8.03
CA ALA A 68 -0.86 1.89 8.16
C ALA A 68 -0.76 0.95 6.95
N LYS A 69 -0.74 -0.35 7.20
CA LYS A 69 -0.61 -1.39 6.16
C LYS A 69 -1.89 -2.21 6.11
N VAL A 70 -2.27 -2.65 4.92
CA VAL A 70 -3.30 -3.67 4.73
C VAL A 70 -2.59 -5.00 4.53
N GLU A 71 -2.89 -5.99 5.35
CA GLU A 71 -2.32 -7.33 5.29
C GLU A 71 -3.42 -8.40 5.25
N ALA A 72 -3.12 -9.52 4.61
CA ALA A 72 -3.94 -10.73 4.65
C ALA A 72 -3.16 -11.79 5.43
N THR A 73 -3.72 -12.31 6.52
CA THR A 73 -3.03 -13.22 7.45
C THR A 73 -3.18 -14.70 7.13
N ARG A 74 -4.06 -15.04 6.17
CA ARG A 74 -4.24 -16.42 5.69
C ARG A 74 -2.97 -16.95 5.03
N GLU A 75 -2.68 -18.22 5.25
CA GLU A 75 -1.45 -18.88 4.78
C GLU A 75 -1.25 -18.80 3.26
N ASP A 76 -2.33 -18.90 2.47
CA ASP A 76 -2.30 -18.86 1.01
C ASP A 76 -2.35 -17.44 0.42
N ALA A 77 -2.37 -16.39 1.24
CA ALA A 77 -2.47 -15.00 0.78
C ALA A 77 -1.40 -14.59 -0.23
N ALA A 78 -0.16 -15.06 -0.03
CA ALA A 78 0.94 -14.78 -0.95
C ALA A 78 0.69 -15.39 -2.34
N ALA A 79 0.09 -16.59 -2.40
CA ALA A 79 -0.19 -17.27 -3.66
C ALA A 79 -1.29 -16.54 -4.45
N HIS A 80 -2.30 -15.97 -3.79
CA HIS A 80 -3.34 -15.18 -4.46
C HIS A 80 -2.83 -13.81 -4.94
N GLU A 81 -1.87 -13.18 -4.24
CA GLU A 81 -1.32 -11.88 -4.63
C GLU A 81 -0.27 -12.01 -5.75
N TRP A 82 0.58 -13.03 -5.70
CA TRP A 82 1.73 -13.16 -6.60
C TRP A 82 1.61 -14.29 -7.63
N GLY A 83 0.68 -15.22 -7.44
CA GLY A 83 0.56 -16.45 -8.21
C GLY A 83 1.45 -17.56 -7.66
N SER A 84 1.06 -18.79 -7.93
CA SER A 84 1.87 -20.00 -7.68
C SER A 84 1.61 -21.02 -8.79
N SER A 85 2.31 -22.16 -8.78
CA SER A 85 2.03 -23.27 -9.70
C SER A 85 0.60 -23.80 -9.59
N ASN A 86 -0.04 -23.64 -8.42
CA ASN A 86 -1.37 -24.18 -8.11
C ASN A 86 -2.43 -23.09 -7.88
N THR A 87 -2.07 -21.81 -8.05
CA THR A 87 -2.96 -20.69 -7.71
C THR A 87 -2.79 -19.56 -8.71
N GLU A 88 -3.89 -19.19 -9.35
CA GLU A 88 -3.90 -18.04 -10.24
C GLU A 88 -3.61 -16.74 -9.46
N ARG A 89 -2.88 -15.83 -10.11
CA ARG A 89 -2.56 -14.51 -9.59
C ARG A 89 -3.75 -13.55 -9.73
N ARG A 90 -4.37 -13.19 -8.60
CA ARG A 90 -5.54 -12.28 -8.55
C ARG A 90 -5.18 -10.82 -8.22
N ARG A 91 -4.11 -10.62 -7.44
CA ARG A 91 -3.65 -9.30 -6.94
C ARG A 91 -4.71 -8.51 -6.14
N VAL A 92 -5.42 -9.16 -5.22
CA VAL A 92 -6.51 -8.53 -4.46
C VAL A 92 -6.04 -7.27 -3.73
N LEU A 93 -4.93 -7.33 -2.99
CA LEU A 93 -4.41 -6.19 -2.24
C LEU A 93 -3.80 -5.15 -3.18
N GLY A 94 -3.04 -5.60 -4.17
CA GLY A 94 -2.41 -4.72 -5.17
C GLY A 94 -3.42 -3.93 -5.98
N ARG A 95 -4.56 -4.53 -6.34
CA ARG A 95 -5.66 -3.86 -7.07
C ARG A 95 -6.43 -2.92 -6.17
N ALA A 96 -6.76 -3.33 -4.94
CA ALA A 96 -7.46 -2.46 -3.98
C ALA A 96 -6.65 -1.19 -3.66
N GLY A 97 -5.33 -1.30 -3.53
CA GLY A 97 -4.44 -0.16 -3.31
C GLY A 97 -4.12 0.68 -4.55
N ALA A 98 -4.75 0.38 -5.70
CA ALA A 98 -4.41 0.97 -7.01
C ALA A 98 -2.90 0.91 -7.33
N VAL A 99 -2.20 -0.09 -6.79
CA VAL A 99 -0.76 -0.29 -7.01
C VAL A 99 -0.60 -0.92 -8.39
N ARG A 100 -0.38 -0.04 -9.38
CA ARG A 100 0.03 -0.45 -10.72
C ARG A 100 1.29 -1.32 -10.56
N PRO A 101 1.33 -2.51 -11.19
CA PRO A 101 2.58 -3.25 -11.22
C PRO A 101 3.63 -2.34 -11.85
N ALA A 102 4.84 -2.30 -11.30
CA ALA A 102 5.94 -1.64 -12.00
C ALA A 102 6.03 -2.33 -13.37
N SER A 103 5.67 -1.62 -14.44
CA SER A 103 5.77 -2.17 -15.77
C SER A 103 7.27 -2.43 -16.00
N ILE A 104 7.61 -3.68 -16.30
CA ILE A 104 8.99 -4.06 -16.65
C ILE A 104 9.44 -3.30 -17.91
N PHE A 105 8.46 -2.89 -18.72
CA PHE A 105 8.62 -1.92 -19.80
C PHE A 105 8.41 -0.51 -19.26
N ARG A 106 9.52 0.16 -18.96
CA ARG A 106 9.58 1.62 -18.96
C ARG A 106 9.33 2.03 -20.41
N GLU A 107 8.30 2.82 -20.70
CA GLU A 107 8.10 3.40 -22.04
C GLU A 107 9.41 4.07 -22.48
N ARG A 108 10.15 3.41 -23.38
CA ARG A 108 11.20 4.05 -24.16
C ARG A 108 10.52 4.64 -25.38
N GLY A 109 10.58 5.95 -25.53
CA GLY A 109 10.47 6.60 -26.83
C GLY A 109 9.20 7.41 -27.04
N GLY A 110 9.00 8.45 -26.22
CA GLY A 110 8.28 9.65 -26.63
C GLY A 110 9.26 10.69 -27.18
N GLU A 111 9.84 10.44 -28.35
CA GLU A 111 10.48 11.45 -29.20
C GLU A 111 10.17 11.10 -30.65
N ARG A 112 9.11 11.72 -31.19
CA ARG A 112 9.04 12.21 -32.57
C ARG A 112 8.18 13.47 -32.57
#